data_AF-A0A7D6V8D8-F1
#
_entry.id   AF-A0A7D6V8D8-F1
#
_cell.length_a   1.000
_cell.length_b   1.000
_cell.length_c   1.000
_cell.angle_alpha   90.00
_cell.angle_beta   90.00
_cell.angle_gamma   90.00
#
_symmetry.space_group_name_H-M   'P 1'
#
loop_
_entity.id
_entity.type
_entity.pdbx_description
1 polymer ?
#
loop_
_entity_poly.entity_id
_entity_poly.type
_entity_poly.pdbx_seq_one_letter_code
_entity_poly.pdbx_strand_id
1 'polypeptide(L)'
;MTLLRRVPWDITEEALSLLNLTVADFASLPVVRGGRWCGTSAAKWARFDARQVRSQGQYLRIVSIAEAYVDTVSETLFDKRVETLETFFRNLTAEVQEKASSSWNDRKKCFENHHGFALNKCSGWADFDRAIEVRNSIAHGLGVITKKQLSSGKDAKILQSKVKISDGRIIVTAESLSLCINACRVFIRSVDDHLPRQ
;
A
#
# COMPACT_ATOMS: atom_id res chain seq x y z
N MET A 1 16.44 30.54 17.85
CA MET A 1 15.04 30.36 17.42
C MET A 1 15.00 29.06 16.63
N THR A 2 14.61 27.97 17.29
CA THR A 2 14.78 26.61 16.76
C THR A 2 13.70 26.35 15.72
N LEU A 3 14.12 26.13 14.48
CA LEU A 3 13.23 25.83 13.36
C LEU A 3 12.75 24.37 13.53
N LEU A 4 11.43 24.19 13.63
CA LEU A 4 10.75 22.89 13.85
C LEU A 4 10.10 22.37 12.56
N ARG A 5 10.55 21.22 12.05
CA ARG A 5 10.04 20.52 10.85
C ARG A 5 8.50 20.42 10.88
N ARG A 6 7.81 20.68 9.76
CA ARG A 6 6.32 20.71 9.72
C ARG A 6 5.68 19.31 9.78
N VAL A 7 6.32 18.29 9.20
CA VAL A 7 5.95 16.89 9.35
C VAL A 7 7.01 16.21 10.22
N PRO A 8 6.63 15.49 11.30
CA PRO A 8 7.58 14.72 12.10
C PRO A 8 8.33 13.71 11.22
N TRP A 9 9.66 13.73 11.31
CA TRP A 9 10.53 12.75 10.62
C TRP A 9 10.17 11.31 10.99
N ASP A 10 9.69 11.14 12.21
CA ASP A 10 9.34 9.87 12.81
C ASP A 10 8.29 9.12 12.00
N ILE A 11 7.40 9.81 11.27
CA ILE A 11 6.35 9.18 10.44
C ILE A 11 6.98 8.38 9.28
N THR A 12 7.97 8.97 8.60
CA THR A 12 8.67 8.30 7.49
C THR A 12 9.48 7.12 8.00
N GLU A 13 10.24 7.31 9.08
CA GLU A 13 11.05 6.25 9.66
C GLU A 13 10.20 5.12 10.24
N GLU A 14 9.06 5.43 10.86
CA GLU A 14 8.11 4.43 11.36
C GLU A 14 7.53 3.59 10.21
N ALA A 15 7.08 4.23 9.12
CA ALA A 15 6.58 3.50 7.96
C ALA A 15 7.66 2.58 7.35
N LEU A 16 8.90 3.08 7.22
CA LEU A 16 10.04 2.27 6.74
C LEU A 16 10.39 1.13 7.71
N SER A 17 10.30 1.36 9.02
CA SER A 17 10.49 0.34 10.05
C SER A 17 9.43 -0.75 9.96
N LEU A 18 8.15 -0.39 9.82
CA LEU A 18 7.04 -1.32 9.64
C LEU A 18 7.19 -2.17 8.37
N LEU A 19 7.69 -1.58 7.28
CA LEU A 19 8.05 -2.35 6.08
C LEU A 19 9.13 -3.39 6.39
N ASN A 20 10.22 -2.98 7.06
CA ASN A 20 11.32 -3.88 7.42
C ASN A 20 10.89 -5.01 8.36
N LEU A 21 10.06 -4.71 9.36
CA LEU A 21 9.47 -5.70 10.26
C LEU A 21 8.62 -6.71 9.48
N THR A 22 7.83 -6.24 8.50
CA THR A 22 7.04 -7.14 7.64
C THR A 22 7.93 -8.09 6.80
N VAL A 23 9.11 -7.64 6.39
CA VAL A 23 10.10 -8.50 5.71
C VAL A 23 10.70 -9.54 6.68
N ALA A 24 11.06 -9.11 7.88
CA ALA A 24 11.61 -10.00 8.91
C ALA A 24 10.60 -11.09 9.33
N ASP A 25 9.32 -10.70 9.47
CA ASP A 25 8.20 -11.62 9.71
C ASP A 25 8.04 -12.66 8.59
N PHE A 26 8.38 -12.32 7.34
CA PHE A 26 8.37 -13.27 6.23
C PHE A 26 9.58 -14.21 6.23
N ALA A 27 10.77 -13.68 6.50
CA ALA A 27 12.01 -14.44 6.49
C ALA A 27 12.10 -15.46 7.65
N SER A 28 11.51 -15.15 8.80
CA SER A 28 11.54 -15.97 10.01
C SER A 28 10.59 -17.18 10.00
N LEU A 29 9.88 -17.42 8.90
CA LEU A 29 8.81 -18.41 8.87
C LEU A 29 9.35 -19.86 8.80
N PRO A 30 8.85 -20.76 9.66
CA PRO A 30 9.18 -22.18 9.56
C PRO A 30 8.64 -22.77 8.26
N VAL A 31 9.47 -23.57 7.59
CA VAL A 31 9.06 -24.37 6.43
C VAL A 31 8.03 -25.39 6.92
N VAL A 32 6.75 -25.14 6.63
CA VAL A 32 5.67 -26.09 6.94
C VAL A 32 5.91 -27.36 6.11
N ARG A 33 6.53 -28.38 6.72
CA ARG A 33 6.55 -29.74 6.16
C ARG A 33 5.12 -30.28 6.27
N GLY A 34 4.51 -30.56 5.13
CA GLY A 34 3.08 -30.87 5.01
C GLY A 34 2.59 -31.92 6.02
N GLY A 35 1.90 -31.46 7.06
CA GLY A 35 1.06 -32.31 7.90
C GLY A 35 -0.23 -32.66 7.15
N ARG A 36 -0.68 -33.91 7.26
CA ARG A 36 -1.99 -34.35 6.74
C ARG A 36 -3.10 -33.55 7.43
N TRP A 37 -3.80 -32.72 6.65
CA TRP A 37 -5.05 -32.11 7.09
C TRP A 37 -6.16 -33.17 6.99
N CYS A 38 -6.69 -33.62 8.13
CA CYS A 38 -7.89 -34.46 8.16
C CYS A 38 -9.11 -33.61 7.85
N GLY A 39 -9.78 -33.93 6.73
CA GLY A 39 -10.91 -33.18 6.22
C GLY A 39 -12.21 -33.47 6.96
N THR A 40 -12.91 -32.41 7.32
CA THR A 40 -14.38 -32.37 7.41
C THR A 40 -14.81 -31.07 6.72
N SER A 41 -15.64 -31.18 5.68
CA SER A 41 -16.25 -30.07 4.89
C SER A 41 -15.30 -29.12 4.12
N ALA A 42 -14.01 -29.13 4.43
CA ALA A 42 -13.00 -28.24 3.87
C ALA A 42 -12.53 -28.61 2.46
N ALA A 43 -13.03 -29.65 1.79
CA ALA A 43 -12.53 -30.09 0.48
C ALA A 43 -12.65 -29.04 -0.64
N LYS A 44 -13.58 -28.06 -0.52
CA LYS A 44 -13.68 -26.92 -1.44
C LYS A 44 -12.64 -25.81 -1.14
N TRP A 45 -12.12 -25.79 0.08
CA TRP A 45 -11.10 -24.85 0.60
C TRP A 45 -9.72 -25.50 0.79
N ALA A 46 -9.61 -26.83 0.65
CA ALA A 46 -8.41 -27.64 0.79
C ALA A 46 -7.34 -27.36 -0.28
N ARG A 47 -7.61 -26.41 -1.20
CA ARG A 47 -6.66 -25.88 -2.18
C ARG A 47 -6.10 -24.49 -1.81
N PHE A 48 -6.44 -23.93 -0.65
CA PHE A 48 -5.76 -22.74 -0.17
C PHE A 48 -4.42 -23.15 0.43
N ASP A 49 -3.36 -23.03 -0.39
CA ASP A 49 -1.99 -23.09 0.11
C ASP A 49 -1.82 -22.02 1.19
N ALA A 50 -1.72 -22.46 2.45
CA ALA A 50 -1.55 -21.58 3.60
C ALA A 50 -0.34 -20.65 3.44
N ARG A 51 0.68 -21.09 2.70
CA ARG A 51 1.82 -20.26 2.32
C ARG A 51 1.40 -19.11 1.41
N GLN A 52 0.57 -19.38 0.40
CA GLN A 52 0.04 -18.33 -0.49
C GLN A 52 -0.88 -17.36 0.23
N VAL A 53 -1.78 -17.84 1.10
CA VAL A 53 -2.63 -16.96 1.91
C VAL A 53 -1.78 -16.01 2.76
N ARG A 54 -0.70 -16.52 3.36
CA ARG A 54 0.22 -15.70 4.13
C ARG A 54 1.01 -14.72 3.27
N SER A 55 1.57 -15.15 2.13
CA SER A 55 2.27 -14.27 1.20
C SER A 55 1.37 -13.16 0.67
N GLN A 56 0.11 -13.47 0.36
CA GLN A 56 -0.91 -12.48 -0.01
C GLN A 56 -1.20 -11.52 1.12
N GLY A 57 -1.37 -12.00 2.36
CA GLY A 57 -1.57 -11.17 3.54
C GLY A 57 -0.40 -10.20 3.79
N GLN A 58 0.83 -10.64 3.58
CA GLN A 58 2.01 -9.78 3.66
C GLN A 58 2.04 -8.74 2.54
N TYR A 59 1.72 -9.16 1.31
CA TYR A 59 1.62 -8.23 0.18
C TYR A 59 0.60 -7.12 0.48
N LEU A 60 -0.57 -7.48 1.02
CA LEU A 60 -1.58 -6.52 1.47
C LEU A 60 -1.00 -5.57 2.53
N ARG A 61 -0.35 -6.11 3.57
CA ARG A 61 0.24 -5.32 4.66
C ARG A 61 1.27 -4.31 4.15
N ILE A 62 2.17 -4.73 3.24
CA ILE A 62 3.21 -3.88 2.66
C ILE A 62 2.60 -2.66 1.95
N VAL A 63 1.63 -2.89 1.07
CA VAL A 63 0.98 -1.80 0.33
C VAL A 63 0.16 -0.91 1.27
N SER A 64 -0.53 -1.50 2.26
CA SER A 64 -1.31 -0.74 3.24
C SER A 64 -0.47 0.14 4.16
N ILE A 65 0.78 -0.23 4.46
CA ILE A 65 1.72 0.64 5.19
C ILE A 65 2.00 1.91 4.37
N ALA A 66 2.26 1.78 3.06
CA ALA A 66 2.49 2.93 2.19
C ALA A 66 1.24 3.79 1.99
N GLU A 67 0.05 3.17 1.90
CA GLU A 67 -1.24 3.87 1.88
C GLU A 67 -1.43 4.70 3.16
N ALA A 68 -1.29 4.07 4.33
CA ALA A 68 -1.42 4.73 5.62
C ALA A 68 -0.42 5.87 5.79
N TYR A 69 0.85 5.68 5.37
CA TYR A 69 1.86 6.73 5.37
C TYR A 69 1.41 7.97 4.58
N VAL A 70 0.89 7.80 3.35
CA VAL A 70 0.39 8.92 2.53
C VAL A 70 -0.78 9.63 3.21
N ASP A 71 -1.69 8.87 3.82
CA ASP A 71 -2.85 9.42 4.51
C ASP A 71 -2.41 10.24 5.75
N THR A 72 -1.54 9.69 6.60
CA THR A 72 -0.98 10.37 7.78
C THR A 72 -0.17 11.62 7.40
N VAL A 73 0.60 11.57 6.32
CA VAL A 73 1.33 12.75 5.81
C VAL A 73 0.34 13.83 5.37
N SER A 74 -0.71 13.47 4.63
CA SER A 74 -1.73 14.42 4.18
C SER A 74 -2.42 15.08 5.38
N GLU A 75 -2.84 14.27 6.36
CA GLU A 75 -3.45 14.73 7.61
C GLU A 75 -2.55 15.73 8.33
N THR A 76 -1.29 15.36 8.56
CA THR A 76 -0.30 16.22 9.22
C THR A 76 -0.09 17.55 8.49
N LEU A 77 -0.02 17.53 7.16
CA LEU A 77 0.14 18.74 6.35
C LEU A 77 -1.09 19.65 6.43
N PHE A 78 -2.30 19.08 6.47
CA PHE A 78 -3.52 19.84 6.67
C PHE A 78 -3.59 20.44 8.07
N ASP A 79 -3.36 19.65 9.11
CA ASP A 79 -3.39 20.08 10.51
C ASP A 79 -2.50 21.30 10.71
N LYS A 80 -1.30 21.28 10.13
CA LYS A 80 -0.37 22.41 10.19
C LYS A 80 -0.83 23.66 9.44
N ARG A 81 -1.64 23.53 8.39
CA ARG A 81 -2.20 24.67 7.66
C ARG A 81 -3.40 25.29 8.35
N VAL A 82 -4.19 24.46 9.03
CA VAL A 82 -5.42 24.88 9.71
C VAL A 82 -5.23 25.18 11.19
N GLU A 83 -4.03 24.95 11.73
CA GLU A 83 -3.66 25.20 13.13
C GLU A 83 -4.04 26.62 13.58
N THR A 84 -3.93 27.61 12.70
CA THR A 84 -4.25 29.02 12.98
C THR A 84 -5.65 29.44 12.55
N LEU A 85 -6.46 28.55 11.97
CA LEU A 85 -7.80 28.85 11.47
C LEU A 85 -8.88 28.58 12.54
N GLU A 86 -10.00 29.31 12.45
CA GLU A 86 -11.17 29.11 13.30
C GLU A 86 -11.80 27.71 13.15
N THR A 87 -12.47 27.23 14.20
CA THR A 87 -13.07 25.89 14.30
C THR A 87 -13.97 25.52 13.13
N PHE A 88 -14.71 26.48 12.56
CA PHE A 88 -15.56 26.24 11.39
C PHE A 88 -14.75 25.77 10.17
N PHE A 89 -13.61 26.41 9.89
CA PHE A 89 -12.74 26.01 8.78
C PHE A 89 -12.11 24.63 9.02
N ARG A 90 -11.82 24.29 10.27
CA ARG A 90 -11.31 22.95 10.64
C ARG A 90 -12.31 21.84 10.31
N ASN A 91 -13.60 22.07 10.61
CA ASN A 91 -14.66 21.10 10.29
C ASN A 91 -14.83 20.93 8.77
N LEU A 92 -14.77 22.04 8.01
CA LEU A 92 -14.83 21.98 6.54
C LEU A 92 -13.64 21.19 5.97
N THR A 93 -12.45 21.35 6.54
CA THR A 93 -11.26 20.59 6.10
C THR A 93 -11.31 19.11 6.44
N ALA A 94 -11.99 18.72 7.53
CA ALA A 94 -12.17 17.31 7.89
C ALA A 94 -12.95 16.55 6.81
N GLU A 95 -14.02 17.13 6.26
CA GLU A 95 -14.78 16.52 5.16
C GLU A 95 -13.93 16.37 3.88
N VAL A 96 -13.05 17.34 3.63
CA VAL A 96 -12.12 17.29 2.49
C VAL A 96 -11.07 16.20 2.70
N GLN A 97 -10.53 16.05 3.91
CA GLN A 97 -9.59 15.00 4.28
C GLN A 97 -10.21 13.60 4.12
N GLU A 98 -11.44 13.39 4.59
CA GLU A 98 -12.13 12.10 4.46
C GLU A 98 -12.32 11.71 2.99
N LYS A 99 -12.75 12.67 2.16
CA LYS A 99 -12.90 12.42 0.71
C LYS A 99 -11.55 12.16 0.05
N ALA A 100 -10.49 12.84 0.47
CA ALA A 100 -9.15 12.71 -0.10
C ALA A 100 -8.55 11.30 0.09
N SER A 101 -8.89 10.58 1.16
CA SER A 101 -8.38 9.22 1.43
C SER A 101 -9.25 8.10 0.83
N SER A 102 -10.39 8.42 0.20
CA SER A 102 -11.32 7.41 -0.31
C SER A 102 -10.80 6.61 -1.52
N SER A 103 -9.96 7.22 -2.37
CA SER A 103 -9.35 6.54 -3.53
C SER A 103 -7.96 7.07 -3.85
N TRP A 104 -7.17 6.33 -4.64
CA TRP A 104 -5.86 6.80 -5.10
C TRP A 104 -5.95 8.00 -6.05
N ASN A 105 -7.05 8.15 -6.78
CA ASN A 105 -7.26 9.33 -7.60
C ASN A 105 -7.53 10.56 -6.75
N ASP A 106 -8.26 10.40 -5.65
CA ASP A 106 -8.55 11.50 -4.73
C ASP A 106 -7.31 11.89 -3.92
N ARG A 107 -6.49 10.92 -3.48
CA ARG A 107 -5.17 11.19 -2.88
C ARG A 107 -4.29 12.01 -3.82
N LYS A 108 -4.16 11.61 -5.09
CA LYS A 108 -3.36 12.35 -6.09
C LYS A 108 -3.84 13.79 -6.24
N LYS A 109 -5.15 13.99 -6.46
CA LYS A 109 -5.75 15.33 -6.58
C LYS A 109 -5.54 16.16 -5.33
N CYS A 110 -5.67 15.55 -4.15
CA CYS A 110 -5.47 16.23 -2.88
C CYS A 110 -4.04 16.76 -2.74
N PHE A 111 -3.04 15.91 -2.98
CA PHE A 111 -1.63 16.32 -2.93
C PHE A 111 -1.29 17.38 -3.98
N GLU A 112 -1.81 17.25 -5.19
CA GLU A 112 -1.57 18.22 -6.27
C GLU A 112 -2.22 19.57 -5.97
N ASN A 113 -3.50 19.58 -5.59
CA ASN A 113 -4.27 20.80 -5.36
C ASN A 113 -3.91 21.51 -4.05
N HIS A 114 -3.60 20.74 -3.01
CA HIS A 114 -3.39 21.28 -1.68
C HIS A 114 -1.91 21.26 -1.31
N HIS A 115 -1.19 20.14 -1.48
CA HIS A 115 0.18 20.01 -0.96
C HIS A 115 1.27 20.50 -1.93
N GLY A 116 0.91 20.84 -3.17
CA GLY A 116 1.79 21.49 -4.14
C GLY A 116 2.74 20.53 -4.87
N PHE A 117 2.50 19.22 -4.79
CA PHE A 117 3.25 18.23 -5.55
C PHE A 117 2.37 17.04 -5.95
N ALA A 118 2.71 16.40 -7.06
CA ALA A 118 1.90 15.31 -7.61
C ALA A 118 2.49 13.94 -7.25
N LEU A 119 1.73 13.09 -6.54
CA LEU A 119 2.18 11.75 -6.13
C LEU A 119 2.59 10.88 -7.33
N ASN A 120 1.94 11.05 -8.49
CA ASN A 120 2.27 10.31 -9.71
C ASN A 120 3.60 10.71 -10.36
N LYS A 121 4.25 11.77 -9.87
CA LYS A 121 5.60 12.21 -10.28
C LYS A 121 6.68 11.75 -9.31
N CYS A 122 6.31 11.17 -8.17
CA CYS A 122 7.26 10.61 -7.21
C CYS A 122 7.98 9.39 -7.82
N SER A 123 9.26 9.24 -7.49
CA SER A 123 10.05 8.07 -7.85
C SER A 123 9.38 6.81 -7.29
N GLY A 124 9.38 5.73 -8.07
CA GLY A 124 8.75 4.47 -7.68
C GLY A 124 7.22 4.44 -7.82
N TRP A 125 6.56 5.55 -8.18
CA TRP A 125 5.10 5.58 -8.36
C TRP A 125 4.60 4.53 -9.37
N ALA A 126 5.27 4.38 -10.51
CA ALA A 126 4.82 3.42 -11.53
C ALA A 126 4.81 1.97 -11.02
N ASP A 127 5.81 1.58 -10.23
CA ASP A 127 5.88 0.24 -9.65
C ASP A 127 4.88 0.09 -8.50
N PHE A 128 4.70 1.14 -7.70
CA PHE A 128 3.74 1.17 -6.61
C PHE A 128 2.28 1.14 -7.10
N ASP A 129 1.94 1.83 -8.19
CA ASP A 129 0.63 1.78 -8.87
C ASP A 129 0.29 0.35 -9.30
N ARG A 130 1.27 -0.39 -9.84
CA ARG A 130 1.07 -1.81 -10.15
C ARG A 130 0.87 -2.65 -8.88
N ALA A 131 1.60 -2.36 -7.80
CA ALA A 131 1.43 -3.05 -6.52
C ALA A 131 0.03 -2.82 -5.92
N ILE A 132 -0.53 -1.61 -6.06
CA ILE A 132 -1.90 -1.29 -5.68
C ILE A 132 -2.91 -2.16 -6.47
N GLU A 133 -2.71 -2.34 -7.78
CA GLU A 133 -3.58 -3.20 -8.59
C GLU A 133 -3.52 -4.68 -8.16
N VAL A 134 -2.32 -5.18 -7.79
CA VAL A 134 -2.17 -6.52 -7.21
C VAL A 134 -2.90 -6.63 -5.87
N ARG A 135 -2.70 -5.66 -4.97
CA ARG A 135 -3.36 -5.56 -3.66
C ARG A 135 -4.88 -5.56 -3.81
N ASN A 136 -5.43 -4.75 -4.70
CA ASN A 136 -6.87 -4.71 -4.98
C ASN A 136 -7.39 -6.06 -5.51
N SER A 137 -6.61 -6.71 -6.37
CA SER A 137 -6.97 -8.04 -6.90
C SER A 137 -6.97 -9.11 -5.81
N ILE A 138 -6.01 -9.07 -4.88
CA ILE A 138 -5.99 -9.95 -3.70
C ILE A 138 -7.20 -9.67 -2.81
N ALA A 139 -7.44 -8.41 -2.46
CA ALA A 139 -8.50 -7.98 -1.54
C ALA A 139 -9.91 -8.30 -2.04
N HIS A 140 -10.20 -8.09 -3.34
CA HIS A 140 -11.54 -8.30 -3.89
C HIS A 140 -11.85 -9.74 -4.31
N GLY A 141 -10.84 -10.56 -4.57
CA GLY A 141 -11.04 -11.88 -5.20
C GLY A 141 -10.46 -13.06 -4.44
N LEU A 142 -9.91 -12.89 -3.23
CA LEU A 142 -9.01 -13.88 -2.61
C LEU A 142 -7.88 -14.28 -3.57
N GLY A 143 -7.42 -13.30 -4.38
CA GLY A 143 -6.46 -13.48 -5.46
C GLY A 143 -7.05 -14.01 -6.78
N VAL A 144 -8.34 -14.36 -6.88
CA VAL A 144 -8.96 -14.74 -8.17
C VAL A 144 -9.15 -13.51 -9.05
N ILE A 145 -8.57 -13.55 -10.26
CA ILE A 145 -8.76 -12.53 -11.27
C ILE A 145 -10.14 -12.69 -11.88
N THR A 146 -10.97 -11.67 -11.69
CA THR A 146 -12.33 -11.62 -12.21
C THR A 146 -12.32 -11.42 -13.74
N LYS A 147 -13.36 -11.89 -14.44
CA LYS A 147 -13.53 -11.65 -15.88
C LYS A 147 -13.46 -10.15 -16.24
N LYS A 148 -13.92 -9.28 -15.33
CA LYS A 148 -13.88 -7.83 -15.47
C LYS A 148 -12.45 -7.26 -15.42
N GLN A 149 -11.56 -7.88 -14.64
CA GLN A 149 -10.13 -7.51 -14.60
C GLN A 149 -9.40 -7.95 -15.87
N LEU A 150 -9.73 -9.14 -16.40
CA LEU A 150 -9.20 -9.60 -17.69
C LEU A 150 -9.63 -8.69 -18.85
N SER A 151 -10.87 -8.22 -18.86
CA SER A 151 -11.38 -7.36 -19.95
C SER A 151 -10.92 -5.90 -19.89
N SER A 152 -10.30 -5.45 -18.79
CA SER A 152 -9.93 -4.04 -18.59
C SER A 152 -8.45 -3.72 -18.85
N GLY A 153 -7.67 -4.69 -19.32
CA GLY A 153 -6.22 -4.52 -19.53
C GLY A 153 -5.42 -4.38 -18.23
N LYS A 154 -6.06 -4.64 -17.07
CA LYS A 154 -5.41 -4.61 -15.74
C LYS A 154 -4.46 -5.78 -15.54
N ASP A 155 -4.67 -6.86 -16.26
CA ASP A 155 -3.79 -8.03 -16.33
C ASP A 155 -2.36 -7.67 -16.76
N ALA A 156 -2.19 -6.78 -17.74
CA ALA A 156 -0.87 -6.33 -18.18
C ALA A 156 -0.08 -5.63 -17.05
N LYS A 157 -0.74 -4.78 -16.25
CA LYS A 157 -0.12 -4.12 -15.10
C LYS A 157 0.23 -5.11 -13.98
N ILE A 158 -0.66 -6.07 -13.72
CA ILE A 158 -0.46 -7.12 -12.72
C ILE A 158 0.76 -7.98 -13.10
N LEU A 159 0.86 -8.41 -14.36
CA LEU A 159 1.97 -9.22 -14.86
C LEU A 159 3.33 -8.52 -14.75
N GLN A 160 3.36 -7.19 -14.94
CA GLN A 160 4.58 -6.38 -14.74
C GLN A 160 5.08 -6.35 -13.29
N SER A 161 4.23 -6.70 -12.31
CA SER A 161 4.65 -6.82 -10.90
C SER A 161 5.36 -8.14 -10.58
N LYS A 162 5.60 -8.98 -11.60
CA LYS A 162 6.17 -10.34 -11.49
C LYS A 162 5.42 -11.29 -10.55
N VAL A 163 4.16 -10.98 -10.23
CA VAL A 163 3.27 -11.98 -9.65
C VAL A 163 2.90 -12.99 -10.72
N LYS A 164 2.77 -14.26 -10.33
CA LYS A 164 2.35 -15.32 -11.26
C LYS A 164 0.83 -15.44 -11.21
N ILE A 165 0.23 -15.84 -12.32
CA ILE A 165 -1.19 -16.18 -12.37
C ILE A 165 -1.30 -17.68 -12.65
N SER A 166 -1.92 -18.44 -11.75
CA SER A 166 -2.15 -19.89 -11.91
C SER A 166 -3.60 -20.19 -11.58
N ASP A 167 -4.30 -20.92 -12.46
CA ASP A 167 -5.72 -21.23 -12.31
C ASP A 167 -6.60 -19.99 -12.04
N GLY A 168 -6.26 -18.88 -12.72
CA GLY A 168 -6.92 -17.59 -12.54
C GLY A 168 -6.66 -16.92 -11.19
N ARG A 169 -5.65 -17.36 -10.43
CA ARG A 169 -5.29 -16.80 -9.11
C ARG A 169 -3.91 -16.18 -9.09
N ILE A 170 -3.78 -15.09 -8.36
CA ILE A 170 -2.50 -14.43 -8.06
C ILE A 170 -1.70 -15.31 -7.10
N ILE A 171 -0.52 -15.70 -7.56
CA ILE A 171 0.50 -16.41 -6.80
C ILE A 171 1.60 -15.40 -6.47
N VAL A 172 1.68 -15.06 -5.19
CA VAL A 172 2.70 -14.16 -4.66
C VAL A 172 3.98 -14.96 -4.43
N THR A 173 5.04 -14.56 -5.13
CA THR A 173 6.38 -15.12 -5.03
C THR A 173 7.25 -14.26 -4.12
N ALA A 174 8.36 -14.82 -3.63
CA ALA A 174 9.36 -14.04 -2.88
C ALA A 174 9.91 -12.86 -3.70
N GLU A 175 10.09 -13.05 -5.02
CA GLU A 175 10.51 -11.98 -5.93
C GLU A 175 9.46 -10.85 -6.00
N SER A 176 8.18 -11.19 -6.18
CA SER A 176 7.11 -10.18 -6.21
C SER A 176 6.97 -9.41 -4.90
N LEU A 177 7.18 -10.08 -3.75
CA LEU A 177 7.21 -9.41 -2.44
C LEU A 177 8.39 -8.45 -2.35
N SER A 178 9.59 -8.89 -2.73
CA SER A 178 10.78 -8.05 -2.72
C SER A 178 10.62 -6.80 -3.60
N LEU A 179 10.02 -6.95 -4.78
CA LEU A 179 9.72 -5.83 -5.68
C LEU A 179 8.67 -4.89 -5.08
N CYS A 180 7.61 -5.43 -4.49
CA CYS A 180 6.58 -4.64 -3.81
C CYS A 180 7.16 -3.80 -2.65
N ILE A 181 8.01 -4.41 -1.81
CA ILE A 181 8.69 -3.72 -0.72
C ILE A 181 9.57 -2.60 -1.25
N ASN A 182 10.36 -2.88 -2.30
CA ASN A 182 11.23 -1.88 -2.89
C ASN A 182 10.43 -0.72 -3.50
N ALA A 183 9.33 -1.02 -4.21
CA ALA A 183 8.44 -0.02 -4.77
C ALA A 183 7.86 0.90 -3.67
N CYS A 184 7.34 0.31 -2.59
CA CYS A 184 6.82 1.07 -1.44
C CYS A 184 7.91 1.92 -0.78
N ARG A 185 9.11 1.37 -0.57
CA ARG A 185 10.23 2.08 0.04
C ARG A 185 10.70 3.27 -0.79
N VAL A 186 10.89 3.08 -2.10
CA VAL A 186 11.31 4.16 -3.01
C VAL A 186 10.24 5.23 -3.08
N PHE A 187 8.96 4.84 -3.16
CA PHE A 187 7.85 5.77 -3.17
C PHE A 187 7.75 6.59 -1.87
N ILE A 188 7.77 5.95 -0.70
CA ILE A 188 7.73 6.62 0.61
C ILE A 188 8.85 7.66 0.73
N ARG A 189 10.08 7.28 0.38
CA ARG A 189 11.23 8.19 0.39
C ARG A 189 11.06 9.36 -0.57
N SER A 190 10.57 9.07 -1.79
CA SER A 190 10.32 10.12 -2.76
C SER A 190 9.22 11.09 -2.31
N VAL A 191 8.21 10.62 -1.59
CA VAL A 191 7.20 11.49 -0.99
C VAL A 191 7.85 12.34 0.11
N ASP A 192 8.66 11.74 0.99
CA ASP A 192 9.42 12.46 2.03
C ASP A 192 10.35 13.55 1.46
N ASP A 193 10.96 13.30 0.30
CA ASP A 193 11.79 14.28 -0.41
C ASP A 193 11.03 15.54 -0.84
N HIS A 194 9.72 15.45 -1.09
CA HIS A 194 8.86 16.59 -1.43
C HIS A 194 8.25 17.26 -0.20
N LEU A 195 8.33 16.63 0.98
CA LEU A 195 7.82 17.26 2.18
C LEU A 195 8.68 18.48 2.50
N PRO A 196 8.06 19.57 2.98
CA PRO A 196 8.78 20.80 3.30
C PRO A 196 9.88 20.50 4.32
N ARG A 197 11.12 20.43 3.82
CA ARG A 197 12.36 20.48 4.59
C ARG A 197 12.53 21.93 5.03
N GLN A 198 13.07 22.11 6.23
CA GLN A 198 13.45 23.45 6.68
C GLN A 198 14.84 23.80 6.19
#